data_AF-A0A6G0IVD2-F1
#
_entry.id   AF-A0A6G0IVD2-F1
#
_cell.length_a   1.000
_cell.length_b   1.000
_cell.length_c   1.000
_cell.angle_alpha   90.00
_cell.angle_beta   90.00
_cell.angle_gamma   90.00
#
_symmetry.space_group_name_H-M   'P 1'
#
loop_
_entity.id
_entity.type
_entity.pdbx_description
1 polymer ?
#
loop_
_entity_poly.entity_id
_entity_poly.type
_entity_poly.pdbx_seq_one_letter_code
_entity_poly.pdbx_strand_id
1 'polypeptide(L)'
;MQTMTFAIKEINQRSDLLPQLKLGFHIRDSCDDIPVSLRASFLLVNGQPESVHRDKGPESNLGCAAVQRTVSPVIIGDAASGVSMALLRSLGSFHIPLMASSKVIINFSGESEMQGILKEIQHRNITGLQWIASEAWATAKSLWTKFGHLLTGTLGFAIRRADVIPGLENHLTSLRPSYIHESAFLAEFWEEMFNCRLNGSVNSHSHDGDNYLDRLPCKGTEDLNDIYSPYSDVTQLRVSYNVYKAVYLVAHALQDMSNCIVGQGPFFPNGTCADPKLFKPWQLIHYMKRANFSALGEKVKF
;
A
#
# COMPACT_ATOMS: atom_id res chain seq x y z
N MET A 1 9.43 29.01 5.70
CA MET A 1 10.21 30.05 6.42
C MET A 1 9.34 31.19 6.97
N GLN A 2 8.73 32.04 6.14
CA GLN A 2 8.02 33.25 6.60
C GLN A 2 6.86 32.97 7.59
N THR A 3 6.13 31.87 7.38
CA THR A 3 5.06 31.43 8.29
C THR A 3 5.56 31.16 9.71
N MET A 4 6.75 30.57 9.87
CA MET A 4 7.34 30.31 11.18
C MET A 4 7.72 31.62 11.88
N THR A 5 8.32 32.56 11.14
CA THR A 5 8.66 33.90 11.66
C THR A 5 7.41 34.68 12.07
N PHE A 6 6.34 34.61 11.26
CA PHE A 6 5.07 35.24 11.57
C PHE A 6 4.45 34.67 12.85
N ALA A 7 4.33 33.34 12.96
CA ALA A 7 3.75 32.66 14.11
C ALA A 7 4.51 33.00 15.41
N ILE A 8 5.84 33.04 15.38
CA ILE A 8 6.64 33.42 16.54
C ILE A 8 6.41 34.87 16.95
N LYS A 9 6.31 35.80 15.99
CA LYS A 9 6.00 37.20 16.27
C LYS A 9 4.61 37.35 16.89
N GLU A 10 3.63 36.64 16.37
CA GLU A 10 2.27 36.63 16.90
C GLU A 10 2.22 36.08 18.34
N ILE A 11 2.85 34.93 18.60
CA ILE A 11 2.92 34.34 19.95
C ILE A 11 3.59 35.31 20.92
N ASN A 12 4.69 35.93 20.52
CA ASN A 12 5.41 36.90 21.36
C ASN A 12 4.61 38.17 21.66
N GLN A 13 3.53 38.46 20.92
CA GLN A 13 2.64 39.60 21.16
C GLN A 13 1.42 39.25 22.02
N ARG A 14 1.16 37.96 22.26
CA ARG A 14 0.04 37.50 23.08
C ARG A 14 0.36 37.64 24.57
N SER A 15 -0.62 38.14 25.32
CA SER A 15 -0.54 38.24 26.79
C SER A 15 -1.04 36.99 27.50
N ASP A 16 -1.77 36.12 26.81
CA ASP A 16 -2.36 34.90 27.33
C ASP A 16 -1.51 33.64 27.09
N LEU A 17 -0.49 33.74 26.23
CA LEU A 17 0.40 32.64 25.86
C LEU A 17 1.87 33.09 25.99
N LEU A 18 2.62 32.44 26.88
CA LEU A 18 4.02 32.76 27.18
C LEU A 18 4.26 34.22 27.64
N PRO A 19 3.48 34.79 28.57
CA PRO A 19 3.57 36.21 28.93
C PRO A 19 4.92 36.65 29.51
N GLN A 20 5.72 35.70 30.03
CA GLN A 20 7.04 35.95 30.65
C GLN A 20 8.20 35.41 29.81
N LEU A 21 7.94 34.89 28.60
CA LEU A 21 8.94 34.27 27.75
C LEU A 21 8.86 34.84 26.33
N LYS A 22 10.02 34.96 25.66
CA LYS A 22 10.08 35.34 24.25
C LYS A 22 10.70 34.19 23.46
N LEU A 23 9.98 33.74 22.45
CA LEU A 23 10.47 32.74 21.50
C LEU A 23 11.42 33.39 20.51
N GLY A 24 12.63 32.84 20.39
CA GLY A 24 13.58 33.10 19.32
C GLY A 24 13.56 32.01 18.25
N PHE A 25 14.25 32.21 17.14
CA PHE A 25 14.39 31.19 16.10
C PHE A 25 15.75 31.28 15.39
N HIS A 26 16.25 30.13 14.97
CA HIS A 26 17.35 30.01 14.01
C HIS A 26 16.81 29.27 12.79
N ILE A 27 16.96 29.86 11.60
CA ILE A 27 16.50 29.27 10.34
C ILE A 27 17.73 28.89 9.54
N ARG A 28 17.70 27.66 9.00
CA ARG A 28 18.72 27.12 8.10
C ARG A 28 18.01 26.56 6.86
N ASP A 29 18.66 26.71 5.72
CA ASP A 29 18.21 26.09 4.48
C ASP A 29 18.63 24.61 4.46
N SER A 30 17.71 23.72 4.11
CA SER A 30 17.99 22.29 3.94
C SER A 30 18.41 21.94 2.52
N CYS A 31 18.14 22.82 1.54
CA CYS A 31 18.37 22.60 0.11
C CYS A 31 17.74 21.31 -0.45
N ASP A 32 16.79 20.69 0.27
CA ASP A 32 16.27 19.34 0.00
C ASP A 32 17.39 18.27 -0.12
N ASP A 33 18.51 18.46 0.58
CA ASP A 33 19.68 17.57 0.53
C ASP A 33 20.02 17.03 1.94
N ILE A 34 20.19 15.71 2.04
CA ILE A 34 20.38 15.02 3.31
C ILE A 34 21.69 15.45 4.02
N PRO A 35 22.87 15.39 3.39
CA PRO A 35 24.12 15.88 4.00
C PRO A 35 24.05 17.34 4.44
N VAL A 36 23.52 18.24 3.62
CA VAL A 36 23.38 19.67 3.94
C VAL A 36 22.46 19.86 5.14
N SER A 37 21.30 19.21 5.13
CA SER A 37 20.34 19.32 6.23
C SER A 37 20.86 18.72 7.53
N LEU A 38 21.56 17.58 7.50
CA LEU A 38 22.19 16.99 8.69
C LEU A 38 23.23 17.93 9.28
N ARG A 39 24.10 18.50 8.44
CA ARG A 39 25.09 19.49 8.88
C ARG A 39 24.40 20.70 9.52
N ALA A 40 23.37 21.25 8.87
CA ALA A 40 22.61 22.37 9.41
C ALA A 40 21.97 22.04 10.77
N SER A 41 21.36 20.86 10.92
CA SER A 41 20.80 20.40 12.18
C SER A 41 21.85 20.24 13.28
N PHE A 42 23.01 19.64 13.00
CA PHE A 42 24.08 19.53 13.99
C PHE A 42 24.64 20.90 14.41
N LEU A 43 24.69 21.88 13.50
CA LEU A 43 25.06 23.25 13.86
C LEU A 43 24.02 23.90 14.79
N LEU A 44 22.72 23.63 14.59
CA LEU A 44 21.65 24.11 15.48
C LEU A 44 21.71 23.48 16.87
N VAL A 45 22.07 22.19 16.94
CA VAL A 45 22.14 21.41 18.18
C VAL A 45 23.43 21.68 18.97
N ASN A 46 24.57 21.80 18.28
CA ASN A 46 25.85 22.03 18.94
C ASN A 46 26.16 23.51 19.15
N GLY A 47 25.35 24.42 18.57
CA GLY A 47 25.60 25.86 18.62
C GLY A 47 26.90 26.29 17.95
N GLN A 48 27.49 25.46 17.08
CA GLN A 48 28.76 25.79 16.40
C GLN A 48 28.53 26.74 15.21
N PRO A 49 29.44 27.70 14.96
CA PRO A 49 29.40 28.51 13.76
C PRO A 49 29.74 27.67 12.53
N GLU A 50 29.16 28.05 11.41
CA GLU A 50 29.56 27.51 10.11
C GLU A 50 30.98 28.02 9.80
N SER A 51 31.89 27.12 9.44
CA SER A 51 33.24 27.49 9.05
C SER A 51 33.19 28.26 7.73
N VAL A 52 33.06 29.58 7.81
CA VAL A 52 33.25 30.45 6.65
C VAL A 52 34.72 30.32 6.25
N HIS A 53 34.99 29.73 5.09
CA HIS A 53 36.30 29.88 4.46
C HIS A 53 36.52 31.38 4.23
N ARG A 54 37.35 31.98 5.08
CA ARG A 54 37.77 33.39 4.95
C ARG A 54 38.60 33.52 3.69
N ASP A 55 38.00 34.06 2.63
CA ASP A 55 38.77 34.90 1.72
C ASP A 55 39.28 36.11 2.52
N LYS A 56 40.59 36.31 2.50
CA LYS A 56 41.30 37.30 3.31
C LYS A 56 41.02 38.71 2.76
N GLY A 57 40.20 39.49 3.47
CA GLY A 57 40.09 40.95 3.35
C GLY A 57 40.28 41.62 4.72
N PRO A 58 40.85 42.83 4.80
CA PRO A 58 41.34 43.39 6.06
C PRO A 58 40.21 44.02 6.89
N GLU A 59 40.32 43.76 8.20
CA GLU A 59 39.84 44.58 9.32
C GLU A 59 38.33 44.91 9.41
N SER A 60 37.61 44.02 10.08
CA SER A 60 36.58 44.45 11.04
C SER A 60 36.71 43.60 12.31
N ASN A 61 37.13 44.22 13.42
CA ASN A 61 37.26 43.62 14.75
C ASN A 61 35.91 43.28 15.42
N LEU A 62 34.88 42.95 14.63
CA LEU A 62 33.66 42.33 15.14
C LEU A 62 33.76 40.81 14.93
N GLY A 63 34.64 40.17 15.68
CA GLY A 63 34.73 38.72 15.68
C GLY A 63 33.41 38.11 16.17
N CYS A 64 32.96 37.02 15.53
CA CYS A 64 31.81 36.19 15.93
C CYS A 64 31.88 35.60 17.36
N ALA A 65 32.84 36.03 18.17
CA ALA A 65 32.99 35.69 19.59
C ALA A 65 31.90 36.31 20.47
N ALA A 66 31.22 37.36 20.01
CA ALA A 66 30.20 38.08 20.79
C ALA A 66 28.76 37.55 20.65
N VAL A 67 28.49 36.59 19.75
CA VAL A 67 27.16 35.97 19.66
C VAL A 67 27.07 34.88 20.72
N GLN A 68 26.30 35.13 21.78
CA GLN A 68 25.99 34.13 22.78
C GLN A 68 25.23 32.99 22.09
N ARG A 69 25.92 31.86 21.88
CA ARG A 69 25.47 30.79 20.99
C ARG A 69 24.46 29.91 21.73
N THR A 70 23.18 30.10 21.43
CA THR A 70 22.10 29.31 22.03
C THR A 70 21.83 28.07 21.18
N VAL A 71 21.99 26.91 21.80
CA VAL A 71 21.53 25.62 21.25
C VAL A 71 20.04 25.70 21.00
N SER A 72 19.57 25.15 19.88
CA SER A 72 18.15 25.06 19.57
C SER A 72 17.58 23.77 20.19
N PRO A 73 16.74 23.86 21.24
CA PRO A 73 16.22 22.67 21.92
C PRO A 73 15.14 21.94 21.12
N VAL A 74 14.59 22.56 20.07
CA VAL A 74 13.54 22.02 19.21
C VAL A 74 13.84 22.43 17.76
N ILE A 75 13.63 21.51 16.81
CA ILE A 75 13.81 21.76 15.37
C ILE A 75 12.46 21.55 14.67
N ILE A 76 12.09 22.47 13.77
CA ILE A 76 10.86 22.42 12.96
C ILE A 76 11.28 22.36 11.48
N GLY A 77 10.87 21.32 10.75
CA GLY A 77 11.34 20.97 9.40
C GLY A 77 11.80 19.50 9.31
N ASP A 78 12.04 18.92 8.13
CA ASP A 78 11.88 19.45 6.77
C ASP A 78 10.49 19.03 6.18
N ALA A 79 10.08 19.64 5.07
CA ALA A 79 8.94 19.20 4.26
C ALA A 79 9.24 17.89 3.52
N ALA A 80 10.47 17.67 3.07
CA ALA A 80 10.83 16.44 2.36
C ALA A 80 10.95 15.24 3.32
N SER A 81 10.18 14.19 3.05
CA SER A 81 10.12 13.00 3.90
C SER A 81 11.48 12.32 4.09
N GLY A 82 12.30 12.27 3.02
CA GLY A 82 13.62 11.64 3.05
C GLY A 82 14.60 12.35 3.98
N VAL A 83 14.68 13.68 3.88
CA VAL A 83 15.50 14.53 4.75
C VAL A 83 15.03 14.45 6.19
N SER A 84 13.71 14.59 6.44
CA SER A 84 13.13 14.48 7.78
C SER A 84 13.39 13.13 8.45
N MET A 85 13.36 12.03 7.69
CA MET A 85 13.68 10.70 8.23
C MET A 85 15.17 10.54 8.54
N ALA A 86 16.06 11.07 7.71
CA ALA A 86 17.49 11.08 8.00
C ALA A 86 17.80 11.89 9.26
N LEU A 87 17.21 13.09 9.39
CA LEU A 87 17.31 13.92 10.59
C LEU A 87 16.76 13.23 11.83
N LEU A 88 15.58 12.60 11.77
CA LEU A 88 14.99 11.87 12.89
C LEU A 88 15.90 10.75 13.39
N ARG A 89 16.52 9.99 12.47
CA ARG A 89 17.44 8.90 12.84
C ARG A 89 18.69 9.43 13.51
N SER A 90 19.25 10.54 13.00
CA SER A 90 20.49 11.11 13.54
C SER A 90 20.29 11.91 14.83
N LEU A 91 19.18 12.63 14.95
CA LEU A 91 18.87 13.48 16.12
C LEU A 91 18.14 12.72 17.23
N GLY A 92 17.50 11.60 16.91
CA GLY A 92 16.75 10.79 17.88
C GLY A 92 17.61 10.33 19.06
N SER A 93 18.89 10.03 18.84
CA SER A 93 19.85 9.68 19.91
C SER A 93 20.12 10.82 20.90
N PHE A 94 19.87 12.07 20.51
CA PHE A 94 20.08 13.26 21.34
C PHE A 94 18.80 13.74 22.04
N HIS A 95 17.69 13.02 21.90
CA HIS A 95 16.38 13.38 22.48
C HIS A 95 15.87 14.78 22.07
N ILE A 96 16.21 15.24 20.86
CA ILE A 96 15.81 16.56 20.36
C ILE A 96 14.50 16.42 19.57
N PRO A 97 13.41 17.11 19.95
CA PRO A 97 12.16 17.05 19.23
C PRO A 97 12.29 17.63 17.80
N LEU A 98 12.01 16.81 16.79
CA LEU A 98 11.88 17.23 15.39
C LEU A 98 10.41 17.25 14.96
N MET A 99 9.91 18.42 14.58
CA MET A 99 8.56 18.62 14.06
C MET A 99 8.63 18.76 12.53
N ALA A 100 8.52 17.65 11.80
CA ALA A 100 8.47 17.63 10.33
C ALA A 100 7.06 17.93 9.80
N SER A 101 6.96 18.71 8.72
CA SER A 101 5.67 19.20 8.19
C SER A 101 4.91 18.17 7.33
N SER A 102 5.57 17.10 6.87
CA SER A 102 4.92 15.98 6.16
C SER A 102 5.74 14.70 6.24
N LYS A 103 5.15 13.62 6.78
CA LYS A 103 5.71 12.26 6.76
C LYS A 103 4.94 11.41 5.76
N VAL A 104 5.00 11.78 4.47
CA VAL A 104 4.33 11.03 3.40
C VAL A 104 5.22 9.88 2.95
N ILE A 105 4.70 8.65 2.96
CA ILE A 105 5.37 7.44 2.48
C ILE A 105 4.56 6.83 1.35
N ILE A 106 5.17 6.73 0.17
CA ILE A 106 4.64 5.95 -0.95
C ILE A 106 5.17 4.53 -0.80
N ASN A 107 4.29 3.55 -0.65
CA ASN A 107 4.67 2.14 -0.53
C ASN A 107 4.07 1.35 -1.70
N PHE A 108 4.97 0.84 -2.55
CA PHE A 108 4.63 0.00 -3.69
C PHE A 108 5.08 -1.45 -3.44
N SER A 109 4.37 -2.13 -2.54
CA SER A 109 4.60 -3.55 -2.23
C SER A 109 3.30 -4.36 -2.25
N GLY A 110 3.39 -5.66 -1.98
CA GLY A 110 2.22 -6.51 -1.74
C GLY A 110 1.72 -6.39 -0.29
N GLU A 111 0.61 -7.09 -0.02
CA GLU A 111 -0.03 -7.14 1.29
C GLU A 111 0.90 -7.75 2.36
N SER A 112 1.60 -8.84 2.04
CA SER A 112 2.47 -9.56 2.96
C SER A 112 3.67 -8.74 3.40
N GLU A 113 4.31 -8.02 2.48
CA GLU A 113 5.44 -7.13 2.82
C GLU A 113 4.96 -5.96 3.68
N MET A 114 3.80 -5.38 3.33
CA MET A 114 3.23 -4.28 4.11
C MET A 114 2.83 -4.73 5.51
N GLN A 115 2.35 -5.97 5.67
CA GLN A 115 2.09 -6.57 6.98
C GLN A 115 3.36 -6.60 7.85
N GLY A 116 4.50 -7.01 7.27
CA GLY A 116 5.79 -7.01 7.97
C GLY A 116 6.22 -5.60 8.40
N ILE A 117 6.08 -4.62 7.51
CA ILE A 117 6.39 -3.21 7.80
C ILE A 117 5.51 -2.68 8.94
N LEU A 118 4.20 -2.94 8.89
CA LEU A 118 3.26 -2.49 9.91
C LEU A 118 3.52 -3.13 11.28
N LYS A 119 3.92 -4.41 11.31
CA LYS A 119 4.36 -5.07 12.55
C LYS A 119 5.54 -4.32 13.20
N GLU A 120 6.54 -3.94 12.41
CA GLU A 120 7.69 -3.18 12.91
C GLU A 120 7.34 -1.75 13.34
N ILE A 121 6.47 -1.07 12.59
CA ILE A 121 5.99 0.28 12.93
C ILE A 121 5.23 0.26 14.25
N GLN A 122 4.39 -0.76 14.44
CA GLN A 122 3.68 -0.97 15.70
C GLN A 122 4.65 -1.29 16.84
N HIS A 123 5.63 -2.17 16.62
CA HIS A 123 6.64 -2.53 17.63
C HIS A 123 7.49 -1.31 18.06
N ARG A 124 7.79 -0.40 17.13
CA ARG A 124 8.56 0.84 17.39
C ARG A 124 7.70 2.04 17.76
N ASN A 125 6.38 1.86 17.86
CA ASN A 125 5.39 2.90 18.19
C ASN A 125 5.51 4.17 17.31
N ILE A 126 5.71 3.97 16.00
CA ILE A 126 5.84 5.07 15.04
C ILE A 126 4.43 5.49 14.58
N THR A 127 4.11 6.77 14.75
CA THR A 127 2.79 7.35 14.41
C THR A 127 2.90 8.60 13.54
N GLY A 128 1.76 9.08 13.03
CA GLY A 128 1.67 10.31 12.24
C GLY A 128 2.23 10.17 10.83
N LEU A 129 2.18 8.97 10.25
CA LEU A 129 2.58 8.70 8.87
C LEU A 129 1.38 8.89 7.94
N GLN A 130 1.60 9.59 6.83
CA GLN A 130 0.65 9.68 5.74
C GLN A 130 1.04 8.65 4.67
N TRP A 131 0.20 7.65 4.46
CA TRP A 131 0.48 6.62 3.46
C TRP A 131 -0.10 6.98 2.09
N ILE A 132 0.64 6.63 1.05
CA ILE A 132 0.15 6.47 -0.32
C ILE A 132 0.35 5.00 -0.70
N ALA A 133 -0.76 4.27 -0.75
CA ALA A 133 -0.81 2.82 -0.94
C ALA A 133 -0.83 2.41 -2.42
N SER A 134 -0.14 1.32 -2.73
CA SER A 134 -0.34 0.60 -3.99
C SER A 134 -1.69 -0.11 -4.02
N GLU A 135 -2.13 -0.44 -5.23
CA GLU A 135 -3.36 -1.19 -5.46
C GLU A 135 -3.42 -2.50 -4.68
N ALA A 136 -2.27 -3.19 -4.56
CA ALA A 136 -2.16 -4.50 -3.96
C ALA A 136 -2.59 -4.58 -2.48
N TRP A 137 -2.50 -3.47 -1.72
CA TRP A 137 -2.85 -3.48 -0.30
C TRP A 137 -3.79 -2.34 0.13
N ALA A 138 -4.04 -1.35 -0.74
CA ALA A 138 -4.93 -0.23 -0.45
C ALA A 138 -6.33 -0.69 0.03
N THR A 139 -6.82 -1.83 -0.45
CA THR A 139 -8.11 -2.40 -0.07
C THR A 139 -8.01 -3.73 0.69
N ALA A 140 -6.84 -4.09 1.23
CA ALA A 140 -6.61 -5.34 1.93
C ALA A 140 -7.29 -5.38 3.32
N LYS A 141 -8.48 -6.00 3.40
CA LYS A 141 -9.32 -6.02 4.61
C LYS A 141 -8.59 -6.57 5.84
N SER A 142 -7.75 -7.58 5.65
CA SER A 142 -6.85 -8.18 6.66
C SER A 142 -5.94 -7.13 7.33
N LEU A 143 -5.24 -6.30 6.55
CA LEU A 143 -4.38 -5.24 7.06
C LEU A 143 -5.16 -4.17 7.78
N TRP A 144 -6.28 -3.72 7.20
CA TRP A 144 -7.13 -2.68 7.79
C TRP A 144 -7.75 -3.11 9.11
N THR A 145 -8.11 -4.39 9.24
CA THR A 145 -8.66 -4.97 10.47
C THR A 145 -7.60 -5.01 11.58
N LYS A 146 -6.35 -5.33 11.23
CA LYS A 146 -5.26 -5.48 12.21
C LYS A 146 -4.54 -4.18 12.56
N PHE A 147 -4.35 -3.28 11.60
CA PHE A 147 -3.51 -2.09 11.71
C PHE A 147 -4.26 -0.78 11.38
N GLY A 148 -5.60 -0.76 11.44
CA GLY A 148 -6.41 0.39 11.04
C GLY A 148 -5.99 1.72 11.72
N HIS A 149 -5.52 1.68 12.96
CA HIS A 149 -5.01 2.85 13.68
C HIS A 149 -3.74 3.47 13.05
N LEU A 150 -2.90 2.66 12.39
CA LEU A 150 -1.70 3.12 11.69
C LEU A 150 -1.97 3.55 10.24
N LEU A 151 -3.07 3.07 9.67
CA LEU A 151 -3.45 3.27 8.28
C LEU A 151 -4.52 4.36 8.11
N THR A 152 -4.99 4.95 9.20
CA THR A 152 -6.00 6.02 9.16
C THR A 152 -5.51 7.19 8.32
N GLY A 153 -6.32 7.62 7.35
CA GLY A 153 -5.97 8.71 6.44
C GLY A 153 -5.17 8.30 5.20
N THR A 154 -4.87 7.00 5.00
CA THR A 154 -4.15 6.51 3.80
C THR A 154 -4.88 6.89 2.51
N LEU A 155 -4.12 7.38 1.54
CA LEU A 155 -4.57 7.56 0.16
C LEU A 155 -4.11 6.35 -0.64
N GLY A 156 -4.93 5.81 -1.53
CA GLY A 156 -4.55 4.61 -2.28
C GLY A 156 -5.27 4.52 -3.61
N PHE A 157 -4.69 3.73 -4.50
CA PHE A 157 -5.32 3.35 -5.75
C PHE A 157 -6.05 2.04 -5.55
N ALA A 158 -7.21 1.87 -6.17
CA ALA A 158 -7.95 0.61 -6.12
C ALA A 158 -8.57 0.32 -7.48
N ILE A 159 -8.57 -0.95 -7.90
CA ILE A 159 -9.39 -1.39 -9.03
C ILE A 159 -10.84 -1.05 -8.71
N ARG A 160 -11.59 -0.52 -9.70
CA ARG A 160 -12.99 -0.17 -9.53
C ARG A 160 -13.78 -1.33 -8.91
N ARG A 161 -14.56 -1.04 -7.87
CA ARG A 161 -15.49 -2.02 -7.29
C ARG A 161 -16.57 -2.33 -8.31
N ALA A 162 -16.79 -3.61 -8.56
CA ALA A 162 -17.84 -4.10 -9.43
C ALA A 162 -19.16 -4.27 -8.67
N ASP A 163 -20.25 -4.33 -9.43
CA ASP A 163 -21.52 -4.83 -8.92
C ASP A 163 -21.39 -6.32 -8.57
N VAL A 164 -22.26 -6.77 -7.66
CA VAL A 164 -22.28 -8.17 -7.22
C VAL A 164 -22.55 -9.07 -8.42
N ILE A 165 -21.68 -10.07 -8.64
CA ILE A 165 -21.89 -11.09 -9.65
C ILE A 165 -23.04 -12.00 -9.18
N PRO A 166 -24.17 -12.05 -9.89
CA PRO A 166 -25.33 -12.84 -9.46
C PRO A 166 -24.97 -14.33 -9.33
N GLY A 167 -25.32 -14.92 -8.19
CA GLY A 167 -25.10 -16.34 -7.91
C GLY A 167 -23.66 -16.73 -7.52
N LEU A 168 -22.71 -15.78 -7.50
CA LEU A 168 -21.32 -16.09 -7.15
C LEU A 168 -21.18 -16.54 -5.69
N GLU A 169 -21.84 -15.85 -4.75
CA GLU A 169 -21.83 -16.24 -3.33
C GLU A 169 -22.31 -17.68 -3.14
N ASN A 170 -23.49 -17.99 -3.69
CA ASN A 170 -24.05 -19.35 -3.66
C ASN A 170 -23.10 -20.37 -4.29
N HIS A 171 -22.42 -20.02 -5.39
CA HIS A 171 -21.46 -20.91 -6.01
C HIS A 171 -20.27 -21.21 -5.09
N LEU A 172 -19.71 -20.17 -4.45
CA LEU A 172 -18.58 -20.29 -3.54
C LEU A 172 -18.93 -21.06 -2.26
N THR A 173 -20.14 -20.89 -1.73
CA THR A 173 -20.59 -21.58 -0.49
C THR A 173 -21.11 -23.00 -0.76
N SER A 174 -21.51 -23.32 -1.99
CA SER A 174 -22.03 -24.65 -2.37
C SER A 174 -20.97 -25.75 -2.60
N LEU A 175 -19.76 -25.59 -2.06
CA LEU A 175 -18.70 -26.59 -2.16
C LEU A 175 -19.14 -27.91 -1.54
N ARG A 176 -19.19 -28.98 -2.34
CA ARG A 176 -19.57 -30.32 -1.88
C ARG A 176 -18.34 -31.12 -1.45
N PRO A 177 -18.47 -32.02 -0.46
CA PRO A 177 -17.42 -32.95 -0.04
C PRO A 177 -16.72 -33.69 -1.19
N SER A 178 -17.46 -34.08 -2.24
CA SER A 178 -16.89 -34.74 -3.41
C SER A 178 -15.85 -33.89 -4.14
N TYR A 179 -16.10 -32.57 -4.29
CA TYR A 179 -15.20 -31.65 -4.99
C TYR A 179 -13.98 -31.27 -4.15
N ILE A 180 -14.14 -31.26 -2.81
CA ILE A 180 -13.05 -30.92 -1.89
C ILE A 180 -11.88 -31.91 -2.05
N HIS A 181 -12.17 -33.18 -2.29
CA HIS A 181 -11.15 -34.20 -2.53
C HIS A 181 -10.56 -34.21 -3.94
N GLU A 182 -11.11 -33.46 -4.90
CA GLU A 182 -10.58 -33.39 -6.27
C GLU A 182 -9.33 -32.50 -6.39
N SER A 183 -9.12 -31.59 -5.42
CA SER A 183 -8.02 -30.63 -5.45
C SER A 183 -7.35 -30.52 -4.08
N ALA A 184 -6.03 -30.68 -4.04
CA ALA A 184 -5.24 -30.49 -2.83
C ALA A 184 -5.44 -29.09 -2.22
N PHE A 185 -5.64 -28.07 -3.06
CA PHE A 185 -5.95 -26.70 -2.62
C PHE A 185 -7.31 -26.61 -1.92
N LEU A 186 -8.34 -27.29 -2.43
CA LEU A 186 -9.67 -27.24 -1.80
C LEU A 186 -9.69 -28.01 -0.47
N ALA A 187 -8.94 -29.12 -0.40
CA ALA A 187 -8.75 -29.85 0.84
C ALA A 187 -8.06 -28.97 1.91
N GLU A 188 -6.94 -28.34 1.56
CA GLU A 188 -6.24 -27.41 2.46
C GLU A 188 -7.12 -26.23 2.88
N PHE A 189 -7.80 -25.59 1.92
CA PHE A 189 -8.74 -24.51 2.20
C PHE A 189 -9.81 -24.93 3.21
N TRP A 190 -10.43 -26.10 3.03
CA TRP A 190 -11.48 -26.57 3.92
C TRP A 190 -10.96 -26.85 5.34
N GLU A 191 -9.80 -27.49 5.44
CA GLU A 191 -9.13 -27.78 6.72
C GLU A 191 -8.76 -26.51 7.49
N GLU A 192 -8.27 -25.48 6.80
CA GLU A 192 -7.96 -24.17 7.40
C GLU A 192 -9.23 -23.41 7.80
N MET A 193 -10.31 -23.46 7.01
CA MET A 193 -11.55 -22.75 7.33
C MET A 193 -12.28 -23.32 8.55
N PHE A 194 -12.31 -24.64 8.70
CA PHE A 194 -13.01 -25.31 9.80
C PHE A 194 -12.09 -25.78 10.92
N ASN A 195 -10.78 -25.54 10.80
CA ASN A 195 -9.74 -26.03 11.72
C ASN A 195 -9.89 -27.53 12.02
N CYS A 196 -10.04 -28.33 10.97
CA CYS A 196 -10.27 -29.77 11.04
C CYS A 196 -9.36 -30.51 10.06
N ARG A 197 -9.36 -31.85 10.13
CA ARG A 197 -8.59 -32.72 9.23
C ARG A 197 -9.50 -33.60 8.38
N LEU A 198 -9.32 -33.56 7.06
CA LEU A 198 -10.03 -34.44 6.14
C LEU A 198 -9.38 -35.83 6.12
N ASN A 199 -10.21 -36.87 6.05
CA ASN A 199 -9.70 -38.24 5.97
C ASN A 199 -8.95 -38.47 4.64
N GLY A 200 -7.71 -38.93 4.73
CA GLY A 200 -6.85 -39.17 3.56
C GLY A 200 -6.21 -37.92 2.96
N SER A 201 -6.33 -36.75 3.61
CA SER A 201 -5.60 -35.55 3.22
C SER A 201 -4.10 -35.71 3.45
N VAL A 202 -3.31 -35.33 2.44
CA VAL A 202 -1.83 -35.24 2.51
C VAL A 202 -1.35 -33.85 2.91
N ASN A 203 -2.27 -32.96 3.31
CA ASN A 203 -1.91 -31.62 3.76
C ASN A 203 -1.01 -31.72 5.01
N SER A 204 0.09 -30.96 5.00
CA SER A 204 1.03 -30.86 6.12
C SER A 204 1.27 -29.41 6.53
N HIS A 205 0.42 -28.49 6.06
CA HIS A 205 0.51 -27.07 6.34
C HIS A 205 0.17 -26.78 7.81
N SER A 206 0.97 -25.93 8.44
CA SER A 206 0.84 -25.56 9.85
C SER A 206 1.30 -24.12 10.08
N HIS A 207 0.75 -23.47 11.11
CA HIS A 207 1.05 -22.09 11.47
C HIS A 207 1.37 -21.97 12.97
N ASP A 208 2.39 -21.18 13.32
CA ASP A 208 2.70 -20.69 14.68
C ASP A 208 2.36 -21.65 15.84
N GLY A 209 2.94 -22.86 15.83
CA GLY A 209 2.83 -23.82 16.94
C GLY A 209 1.57 -24.70 16.94
N ASP A 210 0.68 -24.55 15.96
CA ASP A 210 -0.44 -25.47 15.74
C ASP A 210 0.03 -26.67 14.92
N ASN A 211 0.09 -27.85 15.54
CA ASN A 211 0.43 -29.07 14.83
C ASN A 211 -0.81 -29.59 14.09
N TYR A 212 -0.73 -29.72 12.77
CA TYR A 212 -1.78 -30.31 11.92
C TYR A 212 -2.35 -31.64 12.46
N LEU A 213 -1.52 -32.42 13.17
CA LEU A 213 -1.92 -33.69 13.79
C LEU A 213 -2.94 -33.53 14.94
N ASP A 214 -3.00 -32.37 15.58
CA ASP A 214 -3.90 -32.08 16.71
C ASP A 214 -5.30 -31.67 16.26
N ARG A 215 -5.49 -31.37 14.96
CA ARG A 215 -6.81 -31.05 14.40
C ARG A 215 -7.74 -32.26 14.46
N LEU A 216 -8.95 -32.03 14.95
CA LEU A 216 -10.00 -33.05 14.98
C LEU A 216 -10.43 -33.43 13.55
N PRO A 217 -10.87 -34.67 13.31
CA PRO A 217 -11.44 -35.04 12.02
C PRO A 217 -12.65 -34.16 11.68
N CYS A 218 -12.74 -33.72 10.42
CA CYS A 218 -13.92 -32.99 9.95
C CYS A 218 -15.17 -33.88 10.07
N LYS A 219 -16.28 -33.30 10.50
CA LYS A 219 -17.57 -33.98 10.75
C LYS A 219 -18.32 -34.31 9.46
N GLY A 220 -18.04 -33.58 8.38
CA GLY A 220 -18.73 -33.68 7.09
C GLY A 220 -20.08 -32.96 7.05
N THR A 221 -20.41 -32.20 8.11
CA THR A 221 -21.64 -31.39 8.22
C THR A 221 -21.33 -29.90 8.29
N GLU A 222 -20.09 -29.51 8.04
CA GLU A 222 -19.64 -28.13 8.01
C GLU A 222 -20.26 -27.37 6.83
N ASP A 223 -20.67 -26.12 7.08
CA ASP A 223 -21.21 -25.21 6.07
C ASP A 223 -20.41 -23.90 6.07
N LEU A 224 -20.00 -23.45 4.88
CA LEU A 224 -19.29 -22.19 4.70
C LEU A 224 -20.16 -20.97 5.00
N ASN A 225 -21.48 -21.12 5.03
CA ASN A 225 -22.39 -20.05 5.44
C ASN A 225 -22.32 -19.77 6.96
N ASP A 226 -21.83 -20.72 7.77
CA ASP A 226 -21.74 -20.56 9.22
C ASP A 226 -20.51 -19.74 9.65
N ILE A 227 -19.54 -19.55 8.75
CA ILE A 227 -18.26 -18.90 9.04
C ILE A 227 -18.08 -17.70 8.11
N TYR A 228 -17.77 -16.54 8.71
CA TYR A 228 -17.32 -15.41 7.91
C TYR A 228 -15.93 -15.70 7.33
N SER A 229 -15.81 -15.65 6.00
CA SER A 229 -14.53 -15.79 5.30
C SER A 229 -14.38 -14.72 4.21
N PRO A 230 -13.19 -14.12 4.04
CA PRO A 230 -12.88 -13.28 2.88
C PRO A 230 -13.07 -14.00 1.54
N TYR A 231 -13.09 -15.34 1.53
CA TYR A 231 -13.37 -16.15 0.35
C TYR A 231 -14.81 -16.00 -0.15
N SER A 232 -15.81 -16.05 0.74
CA SER A 232 -17.24 -15.97 0.39
C SER A 232 -17.79 -14.54 0.37
N ASP A 233 -17.02 -13.56 0.86
CA ASP A 233 -17.38 -12.14 0.88
C ASP A 233 -17.39 -11.53 -0.54
N VAL A 234 -18.54 -11.60 -1.22
CA VAL A 234 -18.74 -10.99 -2.55
C VAL A 234 -19.11 -9.50 -2.50
N THR A 235 -19.03 -8.85 -1.34
CA THR A 235 -19.45 -7.44 -1.23
C THR A 235 -18.51 -6.50 -1.96
N GLN A 236 -17.21 -6.79 -2.04
CA GLN A 236 -16.20 -5.93 -2.66
C GLN A 236 -15.41 -6.62 -3.77
N LEU A 237 -16.10 -7.03 -4.84
CA LEU A 237 -15.46 -7.65 -5.99
C LEU A 237 -14.61 -6.62 -6.77
N ARG A 238 -13.30 -6.90 -6.85
CA ARG A 238 -12.32 -6.11 -7.62
C ARG A 238 -11.52 -7.03 -8.53
N VAL A 239 -10.48 -7.68 -8.00
CA VAL A 239 -9.65 -8.64 -8.73
C VAL A 239 -10.49 -9.78 -9.30
N SER A 240 -11.41 -10.33 -8.50
CA SER A 240 -12.35 -11.38 -8.94
C SER A 240 -13.20 -10.95 -10.14
N TYR A 241 -13.59 -9.68 -10.22
CA TYR A 241 -14.32 -9.16 -11.37
C TYR A 241 -13.44 -8.99 -12.61
N ASN A 242 -12.15 -8.72 -12.45
CA ASN A 242 -11.21 -8.76 -13.58
C ASN A 242 -11.04 -10.18 -14.12
N VAL A 243 -11.00 -11.20 -13.25
CA VAL A 243 -11.01 -12.62 -13.68
C VAL A 243 -12.32 -12.95 -14.42
N TYR A 244 -13.46 -12.54 -13.88
CA TYR A 244 -14.76 -12.69 -14.53
C TYR A 244 -14.77 -12.07 -15.94
N LYS A 245 -14.32 -10.82 -16.07
CA LYS A 245 -14.20 -10.13 -17.37
C LYS A 245 -13.23 -10.82 -18.32
N ALA A 246 -12.13 -11.38 -17.82
CA ALA A 246 -11.15 -12.09 -18.66
C ALA A 246 -11.76 -13.35 -19.28
N VAL A 247 -12.58 -14.10 -18.53
CA VAL A 247 -13.31 -15.26 -19.07
C VAL A 247 -14.33 -14.81 -20.11
N TYR A 248 -15.09 -13.74 -19.83
CA TYR A 248 -16.02 -13.15 -20.81
C TYR A 248 -15.32 -12.66 -22.08
N LEU A 249 -14.14 -12.05 -21.95
CA LEU A 249 -13.32 -11.62 -23.09
C LEU A 249 -12.97 -12.80 -24.00
N VAL A 250 -12.53 -13.92 -23.43
CA VAL A 250 -12.23 -15.14 -24.19
C VAL A 250 -13.49 -15.71 -24.83
N ALA A 251 -14.61 -15.76 -24.10
CA ALA A 251 -15.88 -16.24 -24.62
C ALA A 251 -16.38 -15.38 -25.81
N HIS A 252 -16.33 -14.06 -25.70
CA HIS A 252 -16.70 -13.15 -26.79
C HIS A 252 -15.75 -13.26 -27.98
N ALA A 253 -14.44 -13.41 -27.75
CA ALA A 253 -13.48 -13.62 -28.84
C ALA A 253 -13.73 -14.93 -29.59
N LEU A 254 -14.10 -16.01 -28.88
CA LEU A 254 -14.50 -17.27 -29.49
C LEU A 254 -15.84 -17.18 -30.22
N GLN A 255 -16.80 -16.43 -29.68
CA GLN A 255 -18.08 -16.15 -30.34
C GLN A 255 -17.87 -15.38 -31.65
N ASP A 256 -17.03 -14.35 -31.66
CA ASP A 256 -16.70 -13.58 -32.86
C ASP A 256 -15.98 -14.43 -33.90
N MET A 257 -15.10 -15.33 -33.45
CA MET A 257 -14.45 -16.33 -34.31
C MET A 257 -15.48 -17.28 -34.92
N SER A 258 -16.48 -17.73 -34.15
CA SER A 258 -17.57 -18.59 -34.60
C SER A 258 -18.53 -17.87 -35.57
N ASN A 259 -18.74 -16.57 -35.38
CA ASN A 259 -19.61 -15.74 -36.23
C ASN A 259 -18.91 -15.23 -37.50
N CYS A 260 -17.64 -15.54 -37.67
CA CYS A 260 -16.84 -15.08 -38.80
C CYS A 260 -17.36 -15.63 -40.13
N ILE A 261 -17.53 -14.75 -41.12
CA ILE A 261 -17.99 -15.10 -42.47
C ILE A 261 -16.77 -15.39 -43.35
N VAL A 262 -16.70 -16.60 -43.91
CA VAL A 262 -15.62 -17.00 -44.82
C VAL A 262 -15.55 -16.05 -46.01
N GLY A 263 -14.36 -15.54 -46.32
CA GLY A 263 -14.13 -14.50 -47.33
C GLY A 263 -14.10 -13.07 -46.78
N GLN A 264 -14.66 -12.85 -45.58
CA GLN A 264 -14.58 -11.59 -44.82
C GLN A 264 -13.79 -11.74 -43.52
N GLY A 265 -13.17 -12.91 -43.32
CA GLY A 265 -12.39 -13.18 -42.13
C GLY A 265 -11.12 -12.34 -42.05
N PRO A 266 -10.56 -12.17 -40.85
CA PRO A 266 -9.45 -11.26 -40.63
C PRO A 266 -8.09 -11.79 -41.12
N PHE A 267 -8.01 -13.04 -41.56
CA PHE A 267 -6.73 -13.70 -41.85
C PHE A 267 -6.47 -13.86 -43.34
N PHE A 268 -5.23 -13.62 -43.74
CA PHE A 268 -4.73 -13.75 -45.11
C PHE A 268 -4.15 -15.16 -45.35
N PRO A 269 -4.21 -15.71 -46.59
CA PRO A 269 -4.89 -15.20 -47.79
C PRO A 269 -6.41 -15.48 -47.79
N ASN A 270 -7.16 -14.67 -48.54
CA ASN A 270 -8.59 -14.87 -48.87
C ASN A 270 -9.62 -14.65 -47.74
N GLY A 271 -9.29 -13.90 -46.70
CA GLY A 271 -10.25 -13.58 -45.64
C GLY A 271 -10.75 -14.82 -44.90
N THR A 272 -9.80 -15.65 -44.45
CA THR A 272 -10.09 -16.89 -43.73
C THR A 272 -10.50 -16.64 -42.29
N CYS A 273 -11.38 -17.51 -41.79
CA CYS A 273 -11.81 -17.55 -40.41
C CYS A 273 -11.01 -18.63 -39.66
N ALA A 274 -10.78 -18.42 -38.36
CA ALA A 274 -10.22 -19.46 -37.50
C ALA A 274 -11.34 -20.38 -37.00
N ASP A 275 -11.02 -21.64 -36.74
CA ASP A 275 -11.96 -22.59 -36.13
C ASP A 275 -11.93 -22.43 -34.60
N PRO A 276 -13.06 -22.11 -33.93
CA PRO A 276 -13.10 -21.98 -32.47
C PRO A 276 -12.75 -23.28 -31.71
N LYS A 277 -12.79 -24.44 -32.36
CA LYS A 277 -12.33 -25.72 -31.77
C LYS A 277 -10.84 -25.99 -32.01
N LEU A 278 -10.25 -25.39 -33.05
CA LEU A 278 -8.92 -25.71 -33.57
C LEU A 278 -8.19 -24.42 -34.00
N PHE A 279 -8.02 -23.47 -33.08
CA PHE A 279 -7.32 -22.22 -33.33
C PHE A 279 -5.88 -22.25 -32.79
N LYS A 280 -5.01 -21.44 -33.39
CA LYS A 280 -3.68 -21.11 -32.86
C LYS A 280 -3.81 -19.94 -31.87
N PRO A 281 -3.01 -19.87 -30.79
CA PRO A 281 -3.12 -18.81 -29.77
C PRO A 281 -3.16 -17.38 -30.32
N TRP A 282 -2.36 -17.08 -31.36
CA TRP A 282 -2.33 -15.75 -31.98
C TRP A 282 -3.63 -15.38 -32.70
N GLN A 283 -4.41 -16.36 -33.18
CA GLN A 283 -5.71 -16.13 -33.81
C GLN A 283 -6.73 -15.68 -32.76
N LEU A 284 -6.73 -16.31 -31.57
CA LEU A 284 -7.58 -15.86 -30.47
C LEU A 284 -7.21 -14.44 -30.01
N ILE A 285 -5.92 -14.15 -29.87
CA ILE A 285 -5.44 -12.80 -29.51
C ILE A 285 -5.94 -11.75 -30.51
N HIS A 286 -6.02 -12.07 -31.80
CA HIS A 286 -6.54 -11.15 -32.81
C HIS A 286 -7.99 -10.74 -32.52
N TYR A 287 -8.85 -11.69 -32.15
CA TYR A 287 -10.25 -11.41 -31.79
C TYR A 287 -10.34 -10.72 -30.43
N MET A 288 -9.55 -11.14 -29.43
CA MET A 288 -9.53 -10.49 -28.10
C MET A 288 -9.17 -9.00 -28.18
N LYS A 289 -8.20 -8.62 -29.04
CA LYS A 289 -7.81 -7.21 -29.26
C LYS A 289 -8.88 -6.34 -29.93
N ARG A 290 -9.99 -6.93 -30.39
CA ARG A 290 -11.11 -6.22 -31.03
C ARG A 290 -12.43 -6.46 -30.31
N ALA A 291 -12.39 -7.21 -29.20
CA ALA A 291 -13.58 -7.57 -28.45
C ALA A 291 -14.24 -6.30 -27.92
N ASN A 292 -15.56 -6.25 -28.08
CA ASN A 292 -16.39 -5.16 -27.62
C ASN A 292 -17.68 -5.76 -27.06
N PHE A 293 -17.79 -5.79 -25.74
CA PHE A 293 -18.91 -6.43 -25.04
C PHE A 293 -19.30 -5.65 -23.80
N SER A 294 -20.40 -6.07 -23.17
CA SER A 294 -20.79 -5.57 -21.85
C SER A 294 -20.83 -6.70 -20.83
N ALA A 295 -20.30 -6.45 -19.64
CA ALA A 295 -20.38 -7.34 -18.50
C ALA A 295 -20.92 -6.57 -17.31
N LEU A 296 -22.04 -7.01 -16.73
CA LEU A 296 -22.73 -6.32 -15.62
C LEU A 296 -22.97 -4.82 -15.88
N GLY A 297 -23.41 -4.46 -17.09
CA GLY A 297 -23.72 -3.07 -17.45
C GLY A 297 -22.50 -2.19 -17.77
N GLU A 298 -21.27 -2.67 -17.55
CA GLU A 298 -20.06 -1.97 -17.97
C GLU A 298 -19.66 -2.37 -19.38
N LYS A 299 -19.26 -1.40 -20.22
CA LYS A 299 -18.68 -1.68 -21.54
C LYS A 299 -17.20 -2.00 -21.40
N VAL A 300 -16.78 -3.12 -21.98
CA VAL A 300 -15.39 -3.57 -22.05
C VAL A 300 -14.95 -3.56 -23.50
N LYS A 301 -13.85 -2.86 -23.78
CA LYS A 301 -13.25 -2.75 -25.11
C LYS A 301 -11.74 -2.78 -25.00
N PHE A 302 -11.10 -3.50 -25.92
CA PHE A 302 -9.65 -3.56 -26.08
C PHE A 302 -9.22 -2.99 -27.43
#